data_AF-A0AA97CMX3-F1
#
_entry.id   AF-A0AA97CMX3-F1
#
_cell.length_a   1.000
_cell.length_b   1.000
_cell.length_c   1.000
_cell.angle_alpha   90.00
_cell.angle_beta   90.00
_cell.angle_gamma   90.00
#
_symmetry.space_group_name_H-M   'P 1'
#
loop_
_entity.id
_entity.type
_entity.pdbx_description
1 polymer ?
#
loop_
_entity_poly.entity_id
_entity_poly.type
_entity_poly.pdbx_seq_one_letter_code
_entity_poly.pdbx_strand_id
1 'polypeptide(L)' 'MKFKVGDKVKIKPWDITATIYTIDDKDAVLPYLVVDEDDQTSWWLEEELELINE' A
#
# COMPACT_ATOMS: atom_id res chain seq x y z
N MET A 1 6.44 5.54 10.17
CA MET A 1 5.36 4.80 9.50
C MET A 1 4.24 5.74 9.18
N LYS A 2 3.98 5.92 7.89
CA LYS A 2 2.93 6.80 7.39
C LYS A 2 1.56 6.12 7.26
N PHE A 3 1.54 4.79 7.13
CA PHE A 3 0.35 3.98 6.89
C PHE A 3 0.14 2.91 7.98
N LYS A 4 -1.08 2.40 8.08
CA LYS A 4 -1.48 1.24 8.91
C LYS A 4 -2.26 0.22 8.08
N VAL A 5 -2.28 -1.03 8.55
CA VAL A 5 -3.13 -2.09 7.95
C VAL A 5 -4.59 -1.64 7.95
N GLY A 6 -5.25 -1.81 6.81
CA GLY A 6 -6.61 -1.34 6.55
C GLY A 6 -6.72 0.06 5.97
N ASP A 7 -5.63 0.82 5.85
CA ASP A 7 -5.65 2.10 5.14
C ASP A 7 -5.91 1.89 3.65
N LYS A 8 -6.83 2.68 3.09
CA LYS A 8 -6.97 2.81 1.64
C LYS A 8 -5.90 3.75 1.11
N VAL A 9 -5.21 3.30 0.09
CA VAL A 9 -4.12 4.03 -0.57
C VAL A 9 -4.31 4.04 -2.08
N LYS A 10 -3.75 5.05 -2.71
CA LYS A 10 -3.62 5.16 -4.15
C LYS A 10 -2.19 4.85 -4.57
N ILE A 11 -2.02 3.94 -5.52
CA ILE A 11 -0.75 3.54 -6.10
C ILE A 11 -0.45 4.49 -7.27
N LYS A 12 0.47 5.44 -7.07
CA LYS A 12 0.71 6.55 -7.99
C LYS A 12 1.09 6.15 -9.43
N PRO A 13 1.96 5.14 -9.67
CA PRO A 13 2.37 4.87 -11.04
C PRO A 13 1.24 4.27 -11.91
N TRP A 14 0.13 3.82 -11.29
CA TRP A 14 -0.93 3.06 -11.95
C TRP A 14 -2.32 3.67 -11.74
N ASP A 15 -2.44 4.67 -10.86
CA ASP A 15 -3.71 5.27 -10.43
C ASP A 15 -4.70 4.26 -9.79
N ILE A 16 -4.18 3.13 -9.28
CA ILE A 16 -4.98 2.05 -8.70
C ILE A 16 -5.26 2.32 -7.23
N THR A 17 -6.49 2.03 -6.79
CA THR A 17 -6.86 2.04 -5.37
C THR A 17 -6.63 0.66 -4.77
N ALA A 18 -5.97 0.62 -3.62
CA ALA A 18 -5.69 -0.61 -2.89
C ALA A 18 -5.77 -0.37 -1.38
N THR A 19 -5.76 -1.45 -0.60
CA THR A 19 -5.79 -1.41 0.86
C THR A 19 -4.50 -2.01 1.41
N ILE A 20 -3.88 -1.36 2.40
CA ILE A 20 -2.71 -1.92 3.10
C ILE A 20 -3.14 -3.22 3.80
N TYR A 21 -2.57 -4.33 3.37
CA TYR A 21 -2.83 -5.67 3.91
C TYR A 21 -1.79 -6.08 4.96
N THR A 22 -0.51 -5.78 4.72
CA THR A 22 0.58 -6.10 5.64
C THR A 22 1.67 -5.05 5.55
N ILE A 23 2.35 -4.81 6.68
CA ILE A 23 3.52 -3.94 6.77
C ILE A 23 4.69 -4.79 7.30
N ASP A 24 5.80 -4.81 6.57
CA ASP A 24 7.04 -5.46 7.01
C ASP A 24 8.10 -4.43 7.39
N ASP A 25 8.39 -4.35 8.69
CA ASP A 25 9.29 -3.36 9.28
C ASP A 25 10.73 -3.82 9.39
N LYS A 26 11.07 -4.99 8.84
CA LYS A 26 12.41 -5.59 8.95
C LYS A 26 13.32 -5.18 7.80
N ASP A 27 13.48 -3.88 7.56
CA ASP A 27 14.31 -3.33 6.47
C ASP A 27 13.92 -3.88 5.08
N ALA A 28 12.64 -4.18 4.89
CA ALA A 28 12.14 -4.65 3.60
C ALA A 28 12.29 -3.55 2.54
N VAL A 29 12.85 -3.91 1.38
CA VAL A 29 13.00 -3.01 0.23
C VAL A 29 11.64 -2.44 -0.20
N LEU A 30 10.57 -3.23 -0.04
CA LEU A 30 9.19 -2.83 -0.29
C LEU A 30 8.36 -3.22 0.94
N PRO A 31 8.15 -2.30 1.90
CA PRO A 31 7.60 -2.67 3.20
C PRO A 31 6.07 -2.77 3.23
N TYR A 32 5.36 -2.29 2.20
CA TYR A 32 3.89 -2.23 2.21
C TYR A 32 3.29 -3.23 1.22
N LEU A 33 2.65 -4.28 1.72
CA LEU A 33 1.82 -5.18 0.93
C LEU A 33 0.41 -4.62 0.87
N VAL A 34 -0.10 -4.39 -0.33
CA VAL A 34 -1.46 -3.91 -0.57
C VAL A 34 -2.27 -4.98 -1.30
N VAL A 35 -3.60 -4.90 -1.15
CA VAL A 35 -4.58 -5.68 -1.93
C VAL A 35 -5.47 -4.73 -2.71
N ASP A 36 -5.57 -4.92 -4.02
CA ASP A 36 -6.45 -4.12 -4.89
C ASP A 36 -7.89 -4.66 -4.93
N GLU A 37 -8.75 -4.06 -5.75
CA GLU A 37 -10.16 -4.44 -5.88
C GLU A 37 -10.37 -5.80 -6.57
N ASP A 38 -9.34 -6.34 -7.25
CA ASP A 38 -9.35 -7.63 -7.93
C ASP A 38 -8.76 -8.75 -7.03
N ASP A 39 -8.62 -8.50 -5.72
CA ASP A 39 -7.99 -9.38 -4.73
C ASP A 39 -6.51 -9.72 -5.06
N GLN A 40 -5.83 -8.92 -5.89
CA GLN A 40 -4.42 -9.10 -6.20
C GLN A 40 -3.54 -8.38 -5.19
N THR A 41 -2.46 -9.05 -4.78
CA THR A 41 -1.53 -8.51 -3.79
C THR A 41 -0.21 -8.08 -4.41
N SER A 42 0.30 -6.91 -4.04
CA SER A 42 1.59 -6.38 -4.52
C SER A 42 2.31 -5.56 -3.45
N TRP A 43 3.65 -5.54 -3.50
CA TRP A 43 4.50 -4.81 -2.54
C TRP A 43 4.96 -3.47 -3.11
N TRP A 44 4.98 -2.42 -2.29
CA TRP A 44 5.25 -1.04 -2.69
C TRP A 44 6.10 -0.25 -1.70
N LEU A 45 6.75 0.81 -2.20
CA LEU A 45 7.44 1.81 -1.39
C LEU A 45 6.46 2.82 -0.79
N GLU A 46 6.87 3.45 0.32
CA GLU A 46 6.09 4.53 0.96
C GLU A 46 5.78 5.69 0.00
N GLU A 47 6.74 6.03 -0.87
CA GLU A 47 6.65 7.19 -1.77
C GLU A 47 5.69 6.98 -2.95
N GLU A 48 5.46 5.73 -3.31
CA GLU A 48 4.57 5.30 -4.39
C GLU A 48 3.11 5.22 -3.94
N LEU A 49 2.87 5.29 -2.63
CA LEU A 49 1.55 5.22 -2.01
C LEU A 49 1.09 6.59 -1.53
N GLU A 50 -0.20 6.85 -1.68
CA GLU A 50 -0.86 8.06 -1.18
C GLU A 50 -2.11 7.68 -0.39
N LEU A 51 -2.23 8.17 0.85
CA LEU A 51 -3.38 7.86 1.69
C LEU A 51 -4.64 8.52 1.11
N ILE A 52 -5.70 7.74 0.98
CA ILE A 52 -7.03 8.25 0.62
C ILE A 52 -7.75 8.55 1.94
N ASN A 53 -7.82 9.83 2.31
CA ASN A 53 -8.68 10.27 3.40
C ASN A 53 -10.11 10.41 2.86
N GLU A 54 -10.98 9.48 3.22
CA GLU A 54 -12.44 9.64 3.10
C GLU A 54 -12.99 10.60 4.17
#